data_AF-A0A1F2WBT6-F1
#
_entry.id   AF-A0A1F2WBT6-F1
#
_cell.length_a   1.000
_cell.length_b   1.000
_cell.length_c   1.000
_cell.angle_alpha   90.00
_cell.angle_beta   90.00
_cell.angle_gamma   90.00
#
_symmetry.space_group_name_H-M   'P 1'
#
loop_
_entity.id
_entity.type
_entity.pdbx_description
1 polymer ?
#
loop_
_entity_poly.entity_id
_entity_poly.type
_entity_poly.pdbx_seq_one_letter_code
_entity_poly.pdbx_strand_id
1 'polypeptide(L)'
;MEKNIPPKQSEFIIPKKFPSCIYSKISSIMYAKNQKYPQSFSEFSYAWLAVEYRFCTCFESNKNFTESFKKFGDGPPPSERYIQEKELFHFFVNGYSTLDCFGYALYMVASTIKPTLFPIEPSKLKHIYFANTCEKFNSIESDFQHEKIKDKLNLIKNSVEFKDWKIIRNALIHRISPGRTFHQQVGSITQRGKTTWNIDNKTFDIDECFTSSRFSWLEDSLISLLDAMLDFSSKSIQNYHLNNS
;
A
#
# COMPACT_ATOMS: atom_id res chain seq x y z
N MET A 1 20.59 37.83 3.67
CA MET A 1 21.16 36.49 3.42
C MET A 1 20.63 35.55 4.48
N GLU A 2 19.43 35.01 4.28
CA GLU A 2 18.92 33.92 5.12
C GLU A 2 19.60 32.63 4.66
N LYS A 3 20.24 31.95 5.61
CA LYS A 3 20.86 30.64 5.38
C LYS A 3 19.74 29.64 5.16
N ASN A 4 19.62 29.13 3.93
CA ASN A 4 18.87 27.91 3.62
C ASN A 4 19.47 26.75 4.39
N ILE A 5 18.92 26.47 5.58
CA ILE A 5 19.17 25.23 6.30
C ILE A 5 18.35 24.17 5.53
N PRO A 6 18.98 23.15 4.92
CA PRO A 6 18.23 22.08 4.30
C PRO A 6 17.36 21.41 5.38
N PRO A 7 16.09 21.07 5.08
CA PRO A 7 15.26 20.35 6.04
C PRO A 7 15.99 19.06 6.40
N LYS A 8 16.22 18.84 7.71
CA LYS A 8 16.69 17.54 8.23
C LYS A 8 15.84 16.46 7.56
N GLN A 9 16.49 15.57 6.81
CA GLN A 9 15.83 14.34 6.35
C GLN A 9 15.22 13.69 7.61
N SER A 10 13.90 13.58 7.62
CA SER A 10 13.17 12.93 8.71
C SER A 10 13.68 11.50 8.84
N GLU A 11 14.23 11.14 10.00
CA GLU A 11 14.68 9.79 10.37
C GLU A 11 13.47 8.85 10.59
N PHE A 12 12.66 8.60 9.55
CA PHE A 12 11.67 7.52 9.62
C PHE A 12 12.34 6.18 9.30
N ILE A 13 11.90 5.11 9.97
CA ILE A 13 12.53 3.79 9.87
C ILE A 13 12.05 3.13 8.58
N ILE A 14 12.92 3.06 7.58
CA ILE A 14 12.66 2.25 6.38
C ILE A 14 12.82 0.77 6.73
N PRO A 15 11.80 -0.08 6.51
CA PRO A 15 11.90 -1.52 6.77
C PRO A 15 13.01 -2.14 5.93
N LYS A 16 13.81 -3.04 6.52
CA LYS A 16 14.99 -3.65 5.86
C LYS A 16 14.68 -4.32 4.52
N LYS A 17 13.47 -4.83 4.35
CA LYS A 17 13.02 -5.52 3.13
C LYS A 17 12.37 -4.59 2.11
N PHE A 18 12.20 -3.30 2.42
CA PHE A 18 11.76 -2.34 1.41
C PHE A 18 12.78 -2.31 0.26
N PRO A 19 12.37 -2.53 -0.99
CA PRO A 19 13.30 -2.69 -2.10
C PRO A 19 13.80 -1.33 -2.62
N SER A 20 14.54 -0.59 -1.78
CA SER A 20 14.99 0.79 -2.05
C SER A 20 15.73 0.94 -3.38
N CYS A 21 16.55 -0.05 -3.77
CA CYS A 21 17.27 -0.01 -5.05
C CYS A 21 16.32 0.02 -6.25
N ILE A 22 15.29 -0.83 -6.25
CA ILE A 22 14.28 -0.88 -7.32
C ILE A 22 13.43 0.39 -7.28
N TYR A 23 13.03 0.82 -6.09
CA TYR A 23 12.25 2.03 -5.88
C TYR A 23 12.96 3.28 -6.43
N SER A 24 14.26 3.44 -6.16
CA SER A 24 15.08 4.54 -6.69
C SER A 24 15.27 4.44 -8.22
N LYS A 25 15.47 3.25 -8.77
CA LYS A 25 15.61 3.06 -10.23
C LYS A 25 14.38 3.52 -11.01
N ILE A 26 13.18 3.16 -10.55
CA ILE A 26 11.92 3.61 -11.18
C ILE A 26 11.81 5.14 -11.12
N SER A 27 12.17 5.74 -9.98
CA SER A 27 12.21 7.20 -9.83
C SER A 27 13.16 7.86 -10.84
N SER A 28 14.36 7.32 -11.03
CA SER A 28 15.32 7.82 -12.03
C SER A 28 14.79 7.70 -13.46
N ILE A 29 14.12 6.60 -13.82
CA ILE A 29 13.49 6.43 -15.14
C ILE A 29 12.43 7.50 -15.37
N MET A 30 11.60 7.78 -14.36
CA MET A 30 10.56 8.81 -14.47
C MET A 30 11.15 10.22 -14.50
N TYR A 31 12.20 10.49 -13.74
CA TYR A 31 12.91 11.77 -13.76
C TYR A 31 13.48 12.09 -15.16
N ALA A 32 14.10 11.10 -15.82
CA ALA A 32 14.61 11.25 -17.19
C ALA A 32 13.52 11.62 -18.21
N LYS A 33 12.24 11.35 -17.89
CA LYS A 33 11.08 11.66 -18.74
C LYS A 33 10.41 12.99 -18.42
N ASN A 34 10.83 13.69 -17.37
CA ASN A 34 10.18 14.91 -16.89
C ASN A 34 10.03 15.98 -17.98
N GLN A 35 11.05 16.18 -18.81
CA GLN A 35 10.99 17.19 -19.89
C GLN A 35 9.88 16.89 -20.91
N LYS A 36 9.63 15.62 -21.23
CA LYS A 36 8.64 15.20 -22.23
C LYS A 36 7.24 14.99 -21.64
N TYR A 37 7.17 14.52 -20.39
CA TYR A 37 5.93 14.19 -19.70
C TYR A 37 5.88 14.85 -18.31
N PRO A 38 5.91 16.19 -18.23
CA PRO A 38 6.05 16.91 -16.95
C PRO A 38 4.87 16.65 -16.01
N GLN A 39 3.65 16.57 -16.55
CA GLN A 39 2.46 16.26 -15.75
C GLN A 39 2.52 14.84 -15.16
N SER A 40 2.88 13.83 -15.96
CA SER A 40 3.05 12.45 -15.49
C SER A 40 4.13 12.36 -14.41
N PHE A 41 5.25 13.06 -14.60
CA PHE A 41 6.34 13.08 -13.62
C PHE A 41 5.92 13.74 -12.31
N SER A 42 5.26 14.91 -12.37
CA SER A 42 4.76 15.61 -11.18
C SER A 42 3.83 14.73 -10.36
N GLU A 43 2.79 14.18 -10.98
CA GLU A 43 1.82 13.28 -10.33
C GLU A 43 2.48 12.00 -9.78
N PHE A 44 3.40 11.41 -10.56
CA PHE A 44 4.19 10.27 -10.12
C PHE A 44 4.99 10.60 -8.87
N SER A 45 5.69 11.75 -8.82
CA SER A 45 6.60 12.07 -7.72
C SER A 45 5.90 12.14 -6.36
N TYR A 46 4.69 12.71 -6.31
CA TYR A 46 3.87 12.78 -5.10
C TYR A 46 3.35 11.40 -4.70
N ALA A 47 2.84 10.63 -5.66
CA ALA A 47 2.33 9.30 -5.38
C ALA A 47 3.45 8.33 -4.95
N TRP A 48 4.63 8.46 -5.55
CA TRP A 48 5.80 7.65 -5.23
C TRP A 48 6.24 7.86 -3.80
N LEU A 49 6.42 9.13 -3.39
CA LEU A 49 6.73 9.48 -2.01
C LEU A 49 5.67 8.94 -1.03
N ALA A 50 4.39 9.01 -1.41
CA ALA A 50 3.31 8.48 -0.60
C ALA A 50 3.39 6.94 -0.45
N VAL A 51 3.81 6.18 -1.46
CA VAL A 51 4.02 4.72 -1.33
C VAL A 51 4.97 4.42 -0.17
N GLU A 52 6.12 5.08 -0.15
CA GLU A 52 7.14 4.90 0.89
C GLU A 52 6.62 5.32 2.27
N TYR A 53 6.08 6.53 2.39
CA TYR A 53 5.60 7.04 3.68
C TYR A 53 4.50 6.16 4.27
N ARG A 54 3.52 5.75 3.45
CA ARG A 54 2.41 4.89 3.90
C ARG A 54 2.92 3.50 4.27
N PHE A 55 3.88 2.95 3.53
CA PHE A 55 4.47 1.66 3.83
C PHE A 55 5.24 1.68 5.17
N CYS A 56 6.04 2.72 5.41
CA CYS A 56 6.76 2.92 6.66
C CYS A 56 5.81 3.10 7.86
N THR A 57 4.77 3.93 7.73
CA THR A 57 3.75 4.08 8.79
C THR A 57 3.05 2.75 9.08
N CYS A 58 2.73 1.97 8.05
CA CYS A 58 2.15 0.64 8.21
C CYS A 58 3.08 -0.30 9.00
N PHE A 59 4.38 -0.29 8.70
CA PHE A 59 5.38 -1.06 9.44
C PHE A 59 5.49 -0.65 10.91
N GLU A 60 5.52 0.65 11.19
CA GLU A 60 5.59 1.19 12.55
C GLU A 60 4.36 0.78 13.36
N SER A 61 3.15 0.95 12.79
CA SER A 61 1.92 0.54 13.46
C SER A 61 1.79 -0.96 13.65
N ASN A 62 2.32 -1.77 12.73
CA ASN A 62 2.45 -3.21 12.92
C ASN A 62 3.28 -3.54 14.18
N LYS A 63 4.47 -2.94 14.30
CA LYS A 63 5.34 -3.14 15.47
C LYS A 63 4.67 -2.68 16.76
N ASN A 64 4.14 -1.46 16.77
CA ASN A 64 3.53 -0.87 17.94
C ASN A 64 2.31 -1.67 18.42
N PHE A 65 1.48 -2.17 17.49
CA PHE A 65 0.37 -3.05 17.81
C PHE A 65 0.86 -4.36 18.43
N THR A 66 1.79 -5.06 17.77
CA THR A 66 2.32 -6.34 18.27
C THR A 66 2.95 -6.17 19.65
N GLU A 67 3.71 -5.11 19.89
CA GLU A 67 4.33 -4.82 21.20
C GLU A 67 3.28 -4.53 22.28
N SER A 68 2.28 -3.68 21.98
CA SER A 68 1.17 -3.40 22.92
C SER A 68 0.36 -4.66 23.21
N PHE A 69 0.07 -5.49 22.20
CA PHE A 69 -0.67 -6.73 22.37
C PHE A 69 0.10 -7.75 23.21
N LYS A 70 1.41 -7.91 23.00
CA LYS A 70 2.26 -8.77 23.83
C LYS A 70 2.29 -8.34 25.29
N LYS A 71 2.28 -7.03 25.54
CA LYS A 71 2.39 -6.46 26.88
C LYS A 71 1.06 -6.47 27.65
N PHE A 72 -0.03 -6.10 27.00
CA PHE A 72 -1.33 -5.87 27.65
C PHE A 72 -2.41 -6.89 27.25
N GLY A 73 -2.08 -7.79 26.33
CA GLY A 73 -2.97 -8.82 25.83
C GLY A 73 -4.11 -8.26 24.99
N ASP A 74 -5.12 -9.11 24.86
CA ASP A 74 -6.27 -8.90 24.02
C ASP A 74 -7.38 -8.08 24.68
N GLY A 75 -7.45 -8.05 26.02
CA GLY A 75 -8.36 -7.20 26.81
C GLY A 75 -7.65 -6.15 27.66
N PRO A 76 -6.99 -5.13 27.07
CA PRO A 76 -6.20 -4.15 27.81
C PRO A 76 -7.08 -3.11 28.55
N PRO A 77 -6.50 -2.38 29.54
CA PRO A 77 -7.13 -1.20 30.14
C PRO A 77 -7.53 -0.15 29.10
N PRO A 78 -8.48 0.76 29.39
CA PRO A 78 -9.01 1.71 28.40
C PRO A 78 -7.96 2.56 27.66
N SER A 79 -6.92 3.02 28.35
CA SER A 79 -5.83 3.81 27.74
C SER A 79 -5.04 3.00 26.71
N GLU A 80 -4.72 1.76 27.02
CA GLU A 80 -4.01 0.85 26.14
C GLU A 80 -4.91 0.30 25.03
N ARG A 81 -6.21 0.15 25.30
CA ARG A 81 -7.19 -0.15 24.26
C ARG A 81 -7.20 0.94 23.19
N TYR A 82 -7.25 2.22 23.59
CA TYR A 82 -7.15 3.34 22.66
C TYR A 82 -5.89 3.26 21.80
N ILE A 83 -4.74 2.94 22.39
CA ILE A 83 -3.47 2.77 21.65
C ILE A 83 -3.61 1.65 20.62
N GLN A 84 -4.09 0.46 21.02
CA GLN A 84 -4.27 -0.66 20.09
C GLN A 84 -5.24 -0.33 18.94
N GLU A 85 -6.37 0.34 19.21
CA GLU A 85 -7.32 0.78 18.17
C GLU A 85 -6.69 1.78 17.19
N LYS A 86 -5.92 2.75 17.72
CA LYS A 86 -5.20 3.75 16.92
C LYS A 86 -4.17 3.08 16.01
N GLU A 87 -3.40 2.13 16.53
CA GLU A 87 -2.41 1.41 15.72
C GLU A 87 -3.07 0.50 14.68
N LEU A 88 -4.20 -0.15 14.99
CA LEU A 88 -4.98 -0.90 13.98
C LEU A 88 -5.50 0.01 12.87
N PHE A 89 -6.04 1.18 13.23
CA PHE A 89 -6.51 2.18 12.27
C PHE A 89 -5.36 2.60 11.34
N HIS A 90 -4.23 3.03 11.89
CA HIS A 90 -3.07 3.42 11.10
C HIS A 90 -2.54 2.28 10.25
N PHE A 91 -2.46 1.06 10.78
CA PHE A 91 -2.00 -0.12 10.05
C PHE A 91 -2.86 -0.35 8.81
N PHE A 92 -4.18 -0.54 8.97
CA PHE A 92 -5.08 -0.89 7.87
C PHE A 92 -5.26 0.24 6.84
N VAL A 93 -5.34 1.49 7.30
CA VAL A 93 -5.49 2.64 6.41
C VAL A 93 -4.22 2.86 5.59
N ASN A 94 -3.05 2.85 6.22
CA ASN A 94 -1.81 3.12 5.50
C ASN A 94 -1.41 1.93 4.60
N GLY A 95 -1.56 0.68 5.04
CA GLY A 95 -1.21 -0.46 4.17
C GLY A 95 -2.10 -0.58 2.93
N TYR A 96 -3.42 -0.33 3.04
CA TYR A 96 -4.28 -0.27 1.85
C TYR A 96 -3.91 0.95 0.98
N SER A 97 -3.65 2.11 1.60
CA SER A 97 -3.24 3.32 0.89
C SER A 97 -1.91 3.16 0.15
N THR A 98 -0.97 2.36 0.65
CA THR A 98 0.28 2.03 -0.07
C THR A 98 -0.02 1.44 -1.44
N LEU A 99 -0.96 0.50 -1.52
CA LEU A 99 -1.35 -0.12 -2.79
C LEU A 99 -2.09 0.88 -3.70
N ASP A 100 -2.98 1.71 -3.15
CA ASP A 100 -3.66 2.74 -3.95
C ASP A 100 -2.67 3.76 -4.53
N CYS A 101 -1.73 4.25 -3.73
CA CYS A 101 -0.66 5.13 -4.19
C CYS A 101 0.23 4.46 -5.24
N PHE A 102 0.54 3.17 -5.07
CA PHE A 102 1.26 2.39 -6.08
C PHE A 102 0.47 2.32 -7.39
N GLY A 103 -0.82 2.00 -7.34
CA GLY A 103 -1.69 1.95 -8.51
C GLY A 103 -1.78 3.29 -9.24
N TYR A 104 -1.80 4.39 -8.50
CA TYR A 104 -1.73 5.74 -9.06
C TYR A 104 -0.38 6.02 -9.73
N ALA A 105 0.74 5.75 -9.04
CA ALA A 105 2.07 5.94 -9.59
C ALA A 105 2.30 5.08 -10.86
N LEU A 106 1.80 3.84 -10.87
CA LEU A 106 1.87 2.96 -12.03
C LEU A 106 1.07 3.52 -13.22
N TYR A 107 -0.10 4.11 -12.99
CA TYR A 107 -0.85 4.77 -14.05
C TYR A 107 -0.02 5.91 -14.68
N MET A 108 0.69 6.70 -13.85
CA MET A 108 1.57 7.76 -14.35
C MET A 108 2.78 7.22 -15.11
N VAL A 109 3.33 6.07 -14.71
CA VAL A 109 4.35 5.39 -15.53
C VAL A 109 3.76 4.98 -16.87
N ALA A 110 2.59 4.33 -16.87
CA ALA A 110 1.91 3.89 -18.09
C ALA A 110 1.57 5.06 -19.02
N SER A 111 1.19 6.22 -18.49
CA SER A 111 0.92 7.43 -19.29
C SER A 111 2.16 7.98 -20.00
N THR A 112 3.37 7.66 -19.54
CA THR A 112 4.60 8.02 -20.29
C THR A 112 4.96 7.01 -21.38
N ILE A 113 4.41 5.79 -21.33
CA ILE A 113 4.72 4.69 -22.24
C ILE A 113 3.66 4.62 -23.35
N LYS A 114 2.38 4.72 -22.96
CA LYS A 114 1.21 4.71 -23.84
C LYS A 114 0.27 5.87 -23.47
N PRO A 115 0.64 7.13 -23.77
CA PRO A 115 -0.13 8.31 -23.33
C PRO A 115 -1.59 8.32 -23.80
N THR A 116 -1.86 7.80 -25.01
CA THR A 116 -3.21 7.74 -25.58
C THR A 116 -4.11 6.74 -24.86
N LEU A 117 -3.53 5.67 -24.30
CA LEU A 117 -4.27 4.65 -23.58
C LEU A 117 -4.43 5.00 -22.10
N PHE A 118 -3.48 5.75 -21.53
CA PHE A 118 -3.48 6.23 -20.14
C PHE A 118 -3.47 7.76 -20.11
N PRO A 119 -4.56 8.42 -20.55
CA PRO A 119 -4.62 9.88 -20.51
C PRO A 119 -4.65 10.38 -19.07
N ILE A 120 -3.99 11.51 -18.83
CA ILE A 120 -4.07 12.22 -17.55
C ILE A 120 -5.11 13.33 -17.67
N GLU A 121 -6.24 13.14 -17.01
CA GLU A 121 -7.31 14.12 -16.94
C GLU A 121 -7.41 14.65 -15.50
N PRO A 122 -7.15 15.95 -15.23
CA PRO A 122 -7.16 16.50 -13.87
C PRO A 122 -8.44 16.22 -13.08
N SER A 123 -9.60 16.24 -13.75
CA SER A 123 -10.90 15.95 -13.14
C SER A 123 -11.08 14.49 -12.71
N LYS A 124 -10.28 13.56 -13.27
CA LYS A 124 -10.38 12.12 -13.03
C LYS A 124 -9.28 11.55 -12.13
N LEU A 125 -8.29 12.36 -11.71
CA LEU A 125 -7.16 11.89 -10.90
C LEU A 125 -7.61 11.15 -9.64
N LYS A 126 -8.63 11.66 -8.93
CA LYS A 126 -9.19 11.03 -7.71
C LYS A 126 -9.81 9.64 -7.93
N HIS A 127 -10.02 9.23 -9.19
CA HIS A 127 -10.57 7.93 -9.55
C HIS A 127 -9.49 6.93 -9.98
N ILE A 128 -8.22 7.33 -9.92
CA ILE A 128 -7.08 6.46 -10.15
C ILE A 128 -6.64 5.89 -8.79
N TYR A 129 -6.75 4.58 -8.64
CA TYR A 129 -6.36 3.83 -7.44
C TYR A 129 -6.13 2.37 -7.84
N PHE A 130 -5.68 1.51 -6.93
CA PHE A 130 -5.13 0.20 -7.28
C PHE A 130 -6.06 -0.65 -8.16
N ALA A 131 -7.31 -0.81 -7.75
CA ALA A 131 -8.28 -1.65 -8.45
C ALA A 131 -8.65 -1.10 -9.83
N ASN A 132 -8.84 0.22 -9.95
CA ASN A 132 -9.16 0.86 -11.23
C ASN A 132 -7.97 0.84 -12.19
N THR A 133 -6.75 1.01 -11.69
CA THR A 133 -5.54 0.83 -12.52
C THR A 133 -5.46 -0.60 -13.03
N CYS A 134 -5.69 -1.61 -12.17
CA CYS A 134 -5.75 -3.01 -12.61
C CYS A 134 -6.80 -3.25 -13.70
N GLU A 135 -8.02 -2.70 -13.55
CA GLU A 135 -9.07 -2.78 -14.57
C GLU A 135 -8.66 -2.12 -15.89
N LYS A 136 -7.98 -0.99 -15.81
CA LYS A 136 -7.48 -0.29 -16.99
C LYS A 136 -6.47 -1.15 -17.76
N PHE A 137 -5.51 -1.77 -17.08
CA PHE A 137 -4.57 -2.71 -17.71
C PHE A 137 -5.28 -3.93 -18.31
N ASN A 138 -6.35 -4.42 -17.67
CA ASN A 138 -7.14 -5.53 -18.20
C ASN A 138 -7.95 -5.15 -19.45
N SER A 139 -8.46 -3.92 -19.53
CA SER A 139 -9.25 -3.44 -20.67
C SER A 139 -8.46 -3.26 -21.98
N ILE A 140 -7.12 -3.32 -21.92
CA ILE A 140 -6.23 -3.08 -23.05
C ILE A 140 -5.48 -4.37 -23.37
N GLU A 141 -6.23 -5.39 -23.79
CA GLU A 141 -5.70 -6.76 -23.86
C GLU A 141 -4.57 -6.92 -24.88
N SER A 142 -4.68 -6.32 -26.05
CA SER A 142 -3.68 -6.44 -27.14
C SER A 142 -2.31 -5.84 -26.80
N ASP A 143 -2.24 -4.77 -26.00
CA ASP A 143 -0.97 -4.11 -25.67
C ASP A 143 -0.31 -4.67 -24.40
N PHE A 144 -1.06 -5.37 -23.55
CA PHE A 144 -0.60 -5.79 -22.21
C PHE A 144 -0.72 -7.29 -21.94
N GLN A 145 -1.03 -8.11 -22.96
CA GLN A 145 -1.25 -9.56 -22.79
C GLN A 145 -0.08 -10.30 -22.13
N HIS A 146 1.15 -9.83 -22.34
CA HIS A 146 2.38 -10.48 -21.83
C HIS A 146 3.11 -9.62 -20.79
N GLU A 147 2.48 -8.58 -20.29
CA GLU A 147 3.09 -7.69 -19.32
C GLU A 147 2.93 -8.26 -17.90
N LYS A 148 4.05 -8.65 -17.28
CA LYS A 148 4.08 -9.20 -15.92
C LYS A 148 3.34 -8.32 -14.91
N ILE A 149 3.36 -7.00 -15.10
CA ILE A 149 2.66 -6.07 -14.22
C ILE A 149 1.14 -6.31 -14.22
N LYS A 150 0.54 -6.67 -15.36
CA LYS A 150 -0.89 -7.03 -15.46
C LYS A 150 -1.18 -8.27 -14.61
N ASP A 151 -0.34 -9.30 -14.71
CA ASP A 151 -0.50 -10.55 -13.95
C ASP A 151 -0.39 -10.30 -12.44
N LYS A 152 0.59 -9.49 -12.01
CA LYS A 152 0.78 -9.15 -10.59
C LYS A 152 -0.36 -8.30 -10.02
N LEU A 153 -0.86 -7.32 -10.79
CA LEU A 153 -2.04 -6.55 -10.41
C LEU A 153 -3.26 -7.45 -10.20
N ASN A 154 -3.51 -8.38 -11.13
CA ASN A 154 -4.62 -9.32 -11.04
C ASN A 154 -4.48 -10.28 -9.86
N LEU A 155 -3.29 -10.84 -9.64
CA LEU A 155 -3.02 -11.72 -8.51
C LEU A 155 -3.36 -11.04 -7.18
N ILE A 156 -2.87 -9.81 -6.99
CA ILE A 156 -3.09 -9.06 -5.74
C ILE A 156 -4.54 -8.62 -5.61
N LYS A 157 -5.15 -8.03 -6.65
CA LYS A 157 -6.55 -7.57 -6.62
C LYS A 157 -7.52 -8.70 -6.26
N ASN A 158 -7.26 -9.91 -6.75
CA ASN A 158 -8.14 -11.07 -6.55
C ASN A 158 -7.86 -11.85 -5.25
N SER A 159 -6.74 -11.59 -4.58
CA SER A 159 -6.36 -12.22 -3.32
C SER A 159 -7.39 -12.00 -2.21
N VAL A 160 -7.44 -12.92 -1.25
CA VAL A 160 -8.32 -12.81 -0.08
C VAL A 160 -7.83 -11.66 0.81
N GLU A 161 -6.52 -11.52 0.93
CA GLU A 161 -5.85 -10.52 1.74
C GLU A 161 -6.21 -9.10 1.28
N PHE A 162 -6.12 -8.80 -0.02
CA PHE A 162 -6.50 -7.48 -0.53
C PHE A 162 -7.96 -7.11 -0.22
N LYS A 163 -8.87 -8.09 -0.35
CA LYS A 163 -10.29 -7.91 -0.01
C LYS A 163 -10.46 -7.69 1.49
N ASP A 164 -9.75 -8.45 2.33
CA ASP A 164 -9.78 -8.30 3.78
C ASP A 164 -9.27 -6.93 4.23
N TRP A 165 -8.16 -6.46 3.66
CA TRP A 165 -7.65 -5.11 3.91
C TRP A 165 -8.70 -4.05 3.62
N LYS A 166 -9.42 -4.15 2.49
CA LYS A 166 -10.50 -3.22 2.13
C LYS A 166 -11.65 -3.26 3.13
N ILE A 167 -12.11 -4.45 3.49
CA ILE A 167 -13.22 -4.66 4.44
C ILE A 167 -12.87 -4.07 5.80
N ILE A 168 -11.71 -4.46 6.37
CA ILE A 168 -11.29 -4.02 7.70
C ILE A 168 -11.07 -2.51 7.72
N ARG A 169 -10.41 -1.94 6.70
CA ARG A 169 -10.24 -0.49 6.57
C ARG A 169 -11.58 0.26 6.55
N ASN A 170 -12.55 -0.22 5.77
CA ASN A 170 -13.88 0.41 5.71
C ASN A 170 -14.59 0.38 7.07
N ALA A 171 -14.53 -0.77 7.75
CA ALA A 171 -15.11 -0.92 9.07
C ALA A 171 -14.45 0.01 10.10
N LEU A 172 -13.14 0.20 10.02
CA LEU A 172 -12.37 1.13 10.86
C LEU A 172 -12.71 2.60 10.60
N ILE A 173 -12.80 3.00 9.33
CA ILE A 173 -13.10 4.40 8.94
C ILE A 173 -14.52 4.78 9.34
N HIS A 174 -15.49 3.92 9.05
CA HIS A 174 -16.90 4.24 9.26
C HIS A 174 -17.45 3.75 10.60
N ARG A 175 -16.66 2.99 11.35
CA ARG A 175 -17.05 2.37 12.62
C ARG A 175 -18.34 1.55 12.52
N ILE A 176 -18.51 0.84 11.39
CA ILE A 176 -19.74 0.11 11.02
C ILE A 176 -19.93 -1.18 11.84
N SER A 177 -18.89 -1.67 12.50
CA SER A 177 -18.95 -2.86 13.36
C SER A 177 -18.77 -2.48 14.84
N PRO A 178 -19.45 -3.18 15.78
CA PRO A 178 -19.09 -3.09 17.18
C PRO A 178 -17.57 -3.34 17.34
N GLY A 179 -16.94 -2.59 18.24
CA GLY A 179 -15.52 -2.80 18.55
C GLY A 179 -15.23 -4.26 18.94
N ARG A 180 -13.94 -4.62 18.99
CA ARG A 180 -13.48 -5.97 19.34
C ARG A 180 -14.28 -6.58 20.49
N THR A 181 -14.72 -7.83 20.33
CA THR A 181 -15.46 -8.53 21.37
C THR A 181 -14.47 -9.15 22.33
N PHE A 182 -14.34 -8.53 23.50
CA PHE A 182 -13.48 -9.01 24.57
C PHE A 182 -14.25 -10.03 25.42
N HIS A 183 -13.77 -11.26 25.48
CA HIS A 183 -14.33 -12.25 26.40
C HIS A 183 -13.74 -12.01 27.81
N GLN A 184 -14.51 -11.33 28.68
CA GLN A 184 -14.18 -11.23 30.10
C GLN A 184 -14.55 -12.54 30.83
N GLN A 185 -13.62 -13.08 31.62
CA GLN A 185 -13.90 -14.21 32.50
C GLN A 185 -14.75 -13.75 33.69
N VAL A 186 -15.86 -14.45 33.93
CA VAL A 186 -16.60 -14.44 35.20
C VAL A 186 -16.50 -15.84 35.79
N GLY A 187 -15.76 -16.01 36.89
CA GLY A 187 -15.58 -17.29 37.59
C GLY A 187 -14.32 -18.09 37.27
N SER A 188 -14.18 -19.27 37.90
CA SER A 188 -12.98 -20.11 38.00
C SER A 188 -12.74 -21.08 36.83
N ILE A 189 -13.08 -20.70 35.59
CA ILE A 189 -12.86 -21.54 34.39
C ILE A 189 -11.69 -20.97 33.58
N THR A 190 -10.63 -21.77 33.42
CA THR A 190 -9.28 -21.41 32.95
C THR A 190 -9.12 -21.17 31.43
N GLN A 191 -10.20 -21.05 30.66
CA GLN A 191 -10.08 -20.75 29.22
C GLN A 191 -10.57 -19.33 28.91
N ARG A 192 -9.61 -18.41 28.74
CA ARG A 192 -9.85 -17.10 28.11
C ARG A 192 -10.19 -17.34 26.64
N GLY A 193 -11.40 -16.97 26.21
CA GLY A 193 -11.77 -17.02 24.80
C GLY A 193 -10.91 -16.05 23.99
N LYS A 194 -10.48 -16.46 22.78
CA LYS A 194 -9.72 -15.59 21.87
C LYS A 194 -10.55 -14.35 21.53
N THR A 195 -9.94 -13.17 21.57
CA THR A 195 -10.61 -11.94 21.09
C THR A 195 -10.87 -12.05 19.60
N THR A 196 -12.13 -11.85 19.23
CA THR A 196 -12.58 -11.87 17.84
C THR A 196 -13.10 -10.50 17.42
N TRP A 197 -13.04 -10.26 16.12
CA TRP A 197 -13.61 -9.08 15.50
C TRP A 197 -14.51 -9.47 14.34
N ASN A 198 -15.79 -9.23 14.51
CA ASN A 198 -16.82 -9.59 13.54
C ASN A 198 -17.10 -8.37 12.65
N ILE A 199 -16.68 -8.43 11.38
CA ILE A 199 -16.85 -7.35 10.40
C ILE A 199 -17.51 -7.94 9.17
N ASP A 200 -18.64 -7.37 8.73
CA ASP A 200 -19.33 -7.76 7.49
C ASP A 200 -19.52 -9.29 7.34
N ASN A 201 -20.05 -9.94 8.37
CA ASN A 201 -20.26 -11.40 8.45
C ASN A 201 -18.98 -12.26 8.40
N LYS A 202 -17.80 -11.64 8.57
CA LYS A 202 -16.52 -12.33 8.70
C LYS A 202 -15.97 -12.15 10.10
N THR A 203 -15.48 -13.24 10.68
CA THR A 203 -14.81 -13.25 11.98
C THR A 203 -13.31 -13.25 11.78
N PHE A 204 -12.63 -12.29 12.42
CA PHE A 204 -11.18 -12.20 12.47
C PHE A 204 -10.70 -12.52 13.87
N ASP A 205 -9.86 -13.54 13.99
CA ASP A 205 -9.11 -13.80 15.22
C ASP A 205 -8.03 -12.73 15.37
N ILE A 206 -8.02 -12.05 16.52
CA ILE A 206 -7.01 -11.04 16.83
C ILE A 206 -6.04 -11.63 17.84
N ASP A 207 -4.79 -11.75 17.40
CA ASP A 207 -3.65 -12.14 18.20
C ASP A 207 -2.45 -11.22 17.93
N GLU A 208 -1.31 -11.52 18.54
CA GLU A 208 -0.06 -10.77 18.34
C GLU A 208 0.48 -10.85 16.90
N CYS A 209 0.03 -11.84 16.12
CA CYS A 209 0.43 -12.08 14.74
C CYS A 209 -0.52 -11.43 13.72
N PHE A 210 -1.65 -10.88 14.18
CA PHE A 210 -2.73 -10.38 13.33
C PHE A 210 -2.28 -9.34 12.30
N THR A 211 -1.49 -8.35 12.73
CA THR A 211 -0.89 -7.34 11.85
C THR A 211 0.35 -7.87 11.14
N SER A 212 1.17 -8.68 11.81
CA SER A 212 2.46 -9.12 11.25
C SER A 212 2.33 -9.99 9.99
N SER A 213 1.37 -10.92 9.98
CA SER A 213 1.07 -11.78 8.82
C SER A 213 0.59 -10.95 7.62
N ARG A 214 -0.29 -9.97 7.87
CA ARG A 214 -0.80 -9.05 6.85
C ARG A 214 0.27 -8.09 6.35
N PHE A 215 1.18 -7.66 7.22
CA PHE A 215 2.31 -6.84 6.83
C PHE A 215 3.27 -7.62 5.93
N SER A 216 3.57 -8.88 6.26
CA SER A 216 4.39 -9.74 5.40
C SER A 216 3.78 -9.89 4.01
N TRP A 217 2.47 -10.13 3.93
CA TRP A 217 1.77 -10.19 2.64
C TRP A 217 1.88 -8.87 1.85
N LEU A 218 1.73 -7.72 2.52
CA LEU A 218 1.86 -6.40 1.88
C LEU A 218 3.28 -6.18 1.35
N GLU A 219 4.28 -6.56 2.14
CA GLU A 219 5.70 -6.46 1.79
C GLU A 219 6.03 -7.30 0.55
N ASP A 220 5.64 -8.57 0.55
CA ASP A 220 5.84 -9.47 -0.60
C ASP A 220 5.09 -8.99 -1.85
N SER A 221 3.86 -8.49 -1.66
CA SER A 221 3.03 -7.92 -2.73
C SER A 221 3.68 -6.68 -3.34
N LEU A 222 4.15 -5.74 -2.51
CA LEU A 222 4.78 -4.51 -2.97
C LEU A 222 6.11 -4.80 -3.67
N ILE A 223 6.95 -5.70 -3.14
CA ILE A 223 8.18 -6.13 -3.80
C ILE A 223 7.88 -6.69 -5.19
N SER A 224 6.94 -7.63 -5.29
CA SER A 224 6.59 -8.24 -6.57
C SER A 224 6.01 -7.23 -7.58
N LEU A 225 5.30 -6.21 -7.10
CA LEU A 225 4.76 -5.14 -7.94
C LEU A 225 5.86 -4.18 -8.42
N LEU A 226 6.79 -3.81 -7.54
CA LEU A 226 7.92 -2.94 -7.87
C LEU A 226 8.85 -3.58 -8.89
N ASP A 227 9.13 -4.89 -8.76
CA ASP A 227 9.90 -5.63 -9.76
C ASP A 227 9.22 -5.62 -11.13
N ALA A 228 7.93 -5.91 -11.18
CA ALA A 228 7.17 -5.91 -12.42
C ALA A 228 7.04 -4.51 -13.04
N MET A 229 6.90 -3.47 -12.21
CA MET A 229 6.86 -2.07 -12.64
C MET A 229 8.20 -1.59 -13.18
N LEU A 230 9.32 -2.04 -12.60
CA LEU A 230 10.65 -1.75 -13.12
C LEU A 230 10.80 -2.31 -14.54
N ASP A 231 10.52 -3.60 -14.74
CA ASP A 231 10.54 -4.27 -16.06
C ASP A 231 9.67 -3.51 -17.07
N PHE A 232 8.43 -3.19 -16.69
CA PHE A 232 7.51 -2.42 -17.51
C PHE A 232 8.04 -1.01 -17.85
N SER A 233 8.61 -0.30 -16.88
CA SER A 233 9.13 1.06 -17.06
C SER A 233 10.38 1.11 -17.95
N SER A 234 11.23 0.09 -17.90
CA SER A 234 12.47 0.01 -18.67
C SER A 234 12.25 -0.21 -20.17
N LYS A 235 11.13 -0.81 -20.59
CA LYS A 235 10.78 -1.01 -22.02
C LYS A 235 10.67 0.30 -22.81
N SER A 236 10.44 1.41 -22.12
CA SER A 236 10.40 2.74 -22.73
C SER A 236 11.76 3.28 -23.20
N ILE A 237 12.87 2.68 -22.75
CA ILE A 237 14.23 3.10 -23.11
C ILE A 237 14.63 2.50 -24.48
N GLN A 238 14.13 1.30 -24.82
CA GLN A 238 14.50 0.62 -26.08
C GLN A 238 13.89 1.27 -27.33
N ASN A 239 12.68 1.85 -27.23
CA ASN A 239 12.03 2.55 -28.36
C ASN A 239 12.67 3.91 -28.71
N TYR A 240 13.56 4.44 -27.86
CA TYR A 240 14.29 5.68 -28.15
C TYR A 240 15.51 5.48 -29.05
N HIS A 241 16.07 4.27 -29.10
CA HIS A 241 17.20 3.97 -29.98
C HIS A 241 16.75 3.60 -31.40
N LEU A 242 15.59 2.95 -31.56
CA LEU A 242 15.08 2.55 -32.88
C LEU A 242 14.48 3.70 -33.71
N ASN A 243 14.02 4.78 -33.09
CA ASN A 243 13.44 5.93 -33.79
C ASN A 243 14.42 7.08 -34.06
N ASN A 244 15.69 6.92 -33.67
CA ASN A 244 16.79 7.86 -33.93
C ASN A 244 17.93 7.21 -34.75
N SER A 245 17.64 6.07 -35.42
CA SER A 245 18.54 5.38 -36.35
C SER A 245 18.08 5.59 -37.77
#